data_AF-A0ABD3Q0N2-F1
#
_entry.id   AF-A0ABD3Q0N2-F1
#
_cell.length_a   1.000
_cell.length_b   1.000
_cell.length_c   1.000
_cell.angle_alpha   90.00
_cell.angle_beta   90.00
_cell.angle_gamma   90.00
#
_symmetry.space_group_name_H-M   'P 1'
#
loop_
_entity.id
_entity.type
_entity.pdbx_description
1 polymer ?
#
loop_
_entity_poly.entity_id
_entity_poly.type
_entity_poly.pdbx_seq_one_letter_code
_entity_poly.pdbx_strand_id
1 'polypeptide(L)'
;MQLSSRRISIWLLPPEPLITTLSNIQSDLISKQPKNRFYPRFLPHVTLIGGVPISDCFTSEGILLEDYEHTIDIDDCAAQIVLRRLKIAFRSYGEITCDFVKERGVFTARPDGDREDAVQWSQSCVSVLERRSSLTKAIQLADEVLFAASANASTASCDDRYIPRDIERHYKPPLFEPHYSFMYGNEAPVIPTSLVCPPSFTSTDIALVWTDPSRLEGVQNWKEIGRVSTKA
;
A
#
# COMPACT_ATOMS: atom_id res chain seq x y z
N MET A 1 10.20 6.93 -24.28
CA MET A 1 10.26 7.36 -22.87
C MET A 1 10.13 6.11 -22.01
N GLN A 2 11.03 5.92 -21.05
CA GLN A 2 11.01 4.75 -20.17
C GLN A 2 10.25 5.12 -18.89
N LEU A 3 9.32 4.27 -18.45
CA LEU A 3 8.69 4.41 -17.13
C LEU A 3 9.76 4.29 -16.05
N SER A 4 9.68 5.13 -15.03
CA SER A 4 10.66 5.07 -13.94
C SER A 4 10.37 3.91 -12.99
N SER A 5 11.28 3.70 -12.05
CA SER A 5 11.10 2.79 -10.92
C SER A 5 10.28 3.40 -9.77
N ARG A 6 9.56 4.52 -9.98
CA ARG A 6 8.68 5.10 -8.96
C ARG A 6 7.64 4.07 -8.54
N ARG A 7 7.45 3.95 -7.23
CA ARG A 7 6.61 2.91 -6.63
C ARG A 7 5.27 3.45 -6.16
N ILE A 8 4.21 2.70 -6.42
CA ILE A 8 2.86 2.95 -5.92
C ILE A 8 2.44 1.92 -4.87
N SER A 9 1.49 2.33 -4.04
CA SER A 9 0.81 1.45 -3.09
C SER A 9 -0.70 1.73 -3.07
N ILE A 10 -1.48 0.69 -2.77
CA ILE A 10 -2.94 0.74 -2.63
C ILE A 10 -3.27 0.51 -1.15
N TRP A 11 -3.97 1.47 -0.56
CA TRP A 11 -4.25 1.52 0.87
C TRP A 11 -5.74 1.55 1.16
N LEU A 12 -6.18 0.78 2.16
CA LEU A 12 -7.47 0.96 2.81
C LEU A 12 -7.34 2.02 3.90
N LEU A 13 -8.26 2.98 3.88
CA LEU A 13 -8.31 4.03 4.87
C LEU A 13 -9.37 3.71 5.94
N PRO A 14 -9.04 3.82 7.23
CA PRO A 14 -10.04 3.82 8.28
C PRO A 14 -11.02 5.00 8.10
N PRO A 15 -12.32 4.84 8.39
CA PRO A 15 -13.27 5.93 8.34
C PRO A 15 -13.07 6.90 9.52
N GLU A 16 -13.68 8.08 9.46
CA GLU A 16 -13.81 8.93 10.65
C GLU A 16 -14.80 8.30 11.66
N PRO A 17 -14.59 8.51 12.97
CA PRO A 17 -13.51 9.28 13.61
C PRO A 17 -12.20 8.49 13.78
N LEU A 18 -12.15 7.22 13.34
CA LEU A 18 -11.06 6.30 13.68
C LEU A 18 -9.72 6.72 13.10
N ILE A 19 -9.68 7.21 11.85
CA ILE A 19 -8.43 7.69 11.25
C ILE A 19 -7.81 8.86 12.03
N THR A 20 -8.65 9.76 12.55
CA THR A 20 -8.20 10.84 13.44
C THR A 20 -7.67 10.27 14.76
N THR A 21 -8.37 9.31 15.38
CA THR A 21 -7.91 8.65 16.61
C THR A 21 -6.55 7.97 16.41
N LEU A 22 -6.39 7.20 15.33
CA LEU A 22 -5.13 6.53 15.00
C LEU A 22 -4.00 7.52 14.76
N SER A 23 -4.26 8.62 14.04
CA SER A 23 -3.26 9.68 13.80
C SER A 23 -2.76 10.33 15.09
N ASN A 24 -3.66 10.52 16.06
CA ASN A 24 -3.31 11.04 17.38
C ASN A 24 -2.45 10.04 18.18
N ILE A 25 -2.79 8.75 18.14
CA ILE A 25 -1.99 7.69 18.77
C ILE A 25 -0.59 7.66 18.17
N GLN A 26 -0.46 7.65 16.83
CA GLN A 26 0.84 7.69 16.16
C GLN A 26 1.65 8.93 16.56
N SER A 27 1.02 10.10 16.61
CA SER A 27 1.68 11.35 17.00
C SER A 27 2.19 11.32 18.44
N ASP A 28 1.39 10.79 19.37
CA ASP A 28 1.77 10.61 20.77
C ASP A 28 2.95 9.62 20.91
N LEU A 29 2.88 8.47 20.22
CA LEU A 29 3.96 7.48 20.20
C LEU A 29 5.28 8.05 19.71
N ILE A 30 5.25 8.78 18.58
CA ILE A 30 6.43 9.44 18.01
C ILE A 30 6.98 10.49 18.97
N SER A 31 6.13 11.29 19.62
CA SER A 31 6.56 12.36 20.52
C SER A 31 7.31 11.86 21.76
N LYS A 32 7.05 10.62 22.17
CA LYS A 32 7.67 9.95 23.32
C LYS A 32 9.01 9.30 22.99
N GLN A 33 9.39 9.20 21.72
CA GLN A 33 10.67 8.60 21.33
C GLN A 33 11.85 9.57 21.51
N PRO A 34 13.09 9.04 21.62
CA PRO A 34 14.29 9.87 21.69
C PRO A 34 14.40 10.84 20.50
N LYS A 35 14.63 12.13 20.78
CA LYS A 35 14.67 13.20 19.77
C LYS A 35 15.81 13.08 18.74
N ASN A 36 16.82 12.27 19.03
CA ASN A 36 17.95 11.99 18.14
C ASN A 36 17.64 10.88 17.11
N ARG A 37 16.42 10.35 17.09
CA ARG A 37 15.98 9.33 16.15
C ARG A 37 14.88 9.85 15.22
N PHE A 38 14.84 9.33 14.01
CA PHE A 38 13.85 9.69 13.00
C PHE A 38 12.67 8.70 12.99
N TYR A 39 11.47 9.22 13.19
CA TYR A 39 10.21 8.48 13.09
C TYR A 39 9.21 9.32 12.27
N PRO A 40 8.94 8.96 11.01
CA PRO A 40 8.08 9.74 10.14
C PRO A 40 6.61 9.61 10.56
N ARG A 41 5.84 10.68 10.34
CA ARG A 41 4.38 10.60 10.35
C ARG A 41 3.88 10.10 8.99
N PHE A 42 2.79 9.36 9.01
CA PHE A 42 2.12 8.86 7.81
C PHE A 42 0.62 8.76 8.05
N LEU A 43 -0.17 8.67 6.98
CA LEU A 43 -1.61 8.48 7.08
C LEU A 43 -1.91 7.08 7.64
N PRO A 44 -2.76 6.90 8.66
CA PRO A 44 -3.15 5.57 9.11
C PRO A 44 -3.82 4.76 7.99
N HIS A 45 -3.31 3.56 7.70
CA HIS A 45 -3.79 2.73 6.61
C HIS A 45 -3.50 1.24 6.83
N VAL A 46 -4.26 0.40 6.11
CA VAL A 46 -3.91 -1.01 5.87
C VAL A 46 -3.51 -1.14 4.40
N THR A 47 -2.34 -1.71 4.13
CA THR A 47 -1.88 -1.89 2.74
C THR A 47 -2.54 -3.11 2.11
N LEU A 48 -3.20 -2.93 0.95
CA LEU A 48 -3.67 -4.04 0.11
C LEU A 48 -2.50 -4.59 -0.72
N ILE A 49 -1.84 -3.71 -1.46
CA ILE A 49 -0.68 -4.00 -2.31
C ILE A 49 0.28 -2.83 -2.17
N GLY A 50 1.54 -3.10 -1.85
CA GLY A 50 2.53 -2.06 -1.57
C GLY A 50 3.80 -2.16 -2.40
N GLY A 51 4.39 -1.01 -2.71
CA GLY A 51 5.74 -0.90 -3.25
C GLY A 51 5.92 -1.41 -4.68
N VAL A 52 4.87 -1.35 -5.50
CA VAL A 52 4.87 -1.83 -6.89
C VAL A 52 5.46 -0.76 -7.80
N PRO A 53 6.54 -1.04 -8.55
CA PRO A 53 7.05 -0.13 -9.58
C PRO A 53 5.96 0.17 -10.61
N ILE A 54 5.77 1.43 -10.98
CA ILE A 54 4.74 1.81 -11.96
C ILE A 54 4.99 1.18 -13.34
N SER A 55 6.25 0.90 -13.66
CA SER A 55 6.68 0.14 -14.84
C SER A 55 6.12 -1.28 -14.91
N ASP A 56 5.75 -1.89 -13.78
CA ASP A 56 5.21 -3.26 -13.75
C ASP A 56 3.71 -3.29 -14.08
N CYS A 57 3.05 -2.12 -13.99
CA CYS A 57 1.62 -1.97 -14.26
C CYS A 57 1.31 -1.70 -15.74
N PHE A 58 2.30 -1.19 -16.51
CA PHE A 58 2.12 -0.81 -17.91
C PHE A 58 3.38 -1.01 -18.74
N THR A 59 3.18 -1.30 -20.02
CA THR A 59 4.20 -1.06 -21.04
C THR A 59 4.12 0.39 -21.51
N SER A 60 5.26 0.97 -21.91
CA SER A 60 5.30 2.35 -22.45
C SER A 60 4.40 2.52 -23.68
N GLU A 61 4.19 1.46 -24.45
CA GLU A 61 3.29 1.43 -25.62
C GLU A 61 1.81 1.49 -25.22
N GLY A 62 1.42 0.85 -24.12
CA GLY A 62 0.06 0.88 -23.61
C GLY A 62 -0.40 2.26 -23.14
N ILE A 63 0.53 3.14 -22.76
CA ILE A 63 0.23 4.51 -22.32
C ILE A 63 -0.02 5.43 -23.51
N LEU A 64 0.75 5.27 -24.60
CA LEU A 64 0.63 6.10 -25.80
C LEU A 64 -0.69 5.88 -26.56
N LEU A 65 -1.32 4.70 -26.38
CA LEU A 65 -2.60 4.37 -26.99
C LEU A 65 -3.82 4.98 -26.24
N GLU A 66 -3.65 5.44 -24.99
CA GLU A 66 -4.73 6.03 -24.20
C GLU A 66 -4.85 7.58 -24.38
N ASP A 67 -4.26 8.12 -25.46
CA ASP A 67 -4.50 9.45 -26.06
C ASP A 67 -4.44 10.64 -25.06
N TYR A 68 -3.24 10.99 -24.62
CA TYR A 68 -3.00 12.19 -23.81
C TYR A 68 -2.09 13.19 -24.53
N GLU A 69 -2.66 14.35 -24.86
CA GLU A 69 -1.94 15.51 -25.38
C GLU A 69 -0.95 16.06 -24.33
N HIS A 70 0.18 16.50 -24.87
CA HIS A 70 1.40 17.07 -24.30
C HIS A 70 1.39 17.65 -22.86
N THR A 71 2.49 17.38 -22.15
CA THR A 71 3.09 18.01 -20.93
C THR A 71 3.05 17.26 -19.60
N ILE A 72 2.43 16.08 -19.50
CA ILE A 72 2.37 15.31 -18.24
C ILE A 72 3.53 14.28 -18.16
N ASP A 73 4.14 14.16 -16.98
CA ASP A 73 5.09 13.10 -16.63
C ASP A 73 4.48 11.72 -16.93
N ILE A 74 5.20 10.86 -17.65
CA ILE A 74 4.70 9.54 -18.09
C ILE A 74 4.27 8.65 -16.92
N ASP A 75 4.94 8.75 -15.77
CA ASP A 75 4.60 7.98 -14.58
C ASP A 75 3.30 8.50 -13.95
N ASP A 76 3.11 9.81 -13.92
CA ASP A 76 1.88 10.41 -13.44
C ASP A 76 0.70 10.03 -14.35
N CYS A 77 0.91 9.99 -15.67
CA CYS A 77 -0.09 9.48 -16.62
C CYS A 77 -0.43 8.00 -16.32
N ALA A 78 0.57 7.13 -16.20
CA ALA A 78 0.38 5.73 -15.85
C ALA A 78 -0.40 5.57 -14.54
N ALA A 79 -0.06 6.34 -13.51
CA ALA A 79 -0.74 6.31 -12.22
C ALA A 79 -2.20 6.78 -12.31
N GLN A 80 -2.52 7.77 -13.14
CA GLN A 80 -3.91 8.17 -13.40
C GLN A 80 -4.70 7.06 -14.10
N ILE A 81 -4.08 6.32 -15.01
CA ILE A 81 -4.73 5.15 -15.65
C ILE A 81 -5.00 4.05 -14.60
N VAL A 82 -4.04 3.75 -13.70
CA VAL A 82 -4.29 2.83 -12.56
C VAL A 82 -5.48 3.31 -11.75
N LEU A 83 -5.48 4.59 -11.37
CA LEU A 83 -6.55 5.15 -10.55
C LEU A 83 -7.90 5.00 -11.23
N ARG A 84 -7.99 5.24 -12.54
CA ARG A 84 -9.22 5.05 -13.32
C ARG A 84 -9.67 3.59 -13.32
N ARG A 85 -8.75 2.64 -13.52
CA ARG A 85 -9.07 1.20 -13.49
C ARG A 85 -9.55 0.76 -12.10
N LEU A 86 -8.90 1.25 -11.04
CA LEU A 86 -9.35 1.02 -9.66
C LEU A 86 -10.75 1.59 -9.43
N LYS A 87 -11.03 2.82 -9.90
CA LYS A 87 -12.37 3.42 -9.81
C LYS A 87 -13.44 2.57 -10.49
N ILE A 88 -13.15 2.03 -11.68
CA ILE A 88 -14.09 1.16 -12.41
C ILE A 88 -14.30 -0.15 -11.65
N ALA A 89 -13.22 -0.82 -11.24
CA ALA A 89 -13.27 -2.11 -10.57
C ALA A 89 -13.99 -2.03 -9.21
N PHE A 90 -13.77 -0.95 -8.45
CA PHE A 90 -14.29 -0.82 -7.09
C PHE A 90 -15.62 -0.05 -6.97
N ARG A 91 -16.17 0.54 -8.06
CA ARG A 91 -17.34 1.45 -8.04
C ARG A 91 -18.56 0.94 -7.24
N SER A 92 -18.72 -0.37 -7.12
CA SER A 92 -19.81 -0.99 -6.35
C SER A 92 -19.35 -2.24 -5.62
N TYR A 93 -18.07 -2.26 -5.23
CA TYR A 93 -17.49 -3.39 -4.50
C TYR A 93 -18.10 -3.54 -3.10
N GLY A 94 -18.53 -2.43 -2.49
CA GLY A 94 -19.07 -2.41 -1.14
C GLY A 94 -17.98 -2.35 -0.08
N GLU A 95 -18.28 -2.89 1.09
CA GLU A 95 -17.49 -2.69 2.30
C GLU A 95 -16.34 -3.69 2.46
N ILE A 96 -15.17 -3.20 2.91
CA ILE A 96 -13.99 -4.03 3.18
C ILE A 96 -13.69 -4.03 4.67
N THR A 97 -14.05 -5.12 5.34
CA THR A 97 -13.83 -5.28 6.79
C THR A 97 -12.37 -5.61 7.10
N CYS A 98 -11.81 -4.85 8.04
CA CYS A 98 -10.48 -4.99 8.61
C CYS A 98 -10.61 -5.39 10.09
N ASP A 99 -10.65 -6.68 10.35
CA ASP A 99 -10.74 -7.22 11.72
C ASP A 99 -9.36 -7.42 12.30
N PHE A 100 -9.05 -6.78 13.43
CA PHE A 100 -7.79 -7.02 14.13
C PHE A 100 -7.88 -8.24 15.04
N VAL A 101 -6.90 -9.14 14.95
CA VAL A 101 -6.87 -10.40 15.71
C VAL A 101 -5.85 -10.42 16.83
N LYS A 102 -4.80 -9.61 16.72
CA LYS A 102 -3.74 -9.48 17.73
C LYS A 102 -2.91 -8.23 17.51
N GLU A 103 -2.45 -7.63 18.59
CA GLU A 103 -1.31 -6.71 18.58
C GLU A 103 -0.01 -7.51 18.65
N ARG A 104 1.02 -7.09 17.92
CA ARG A 104 2.35 -7.68 17.95
C ARG A 104 3.41 -6.58 18.03
N GLY A 105 4.57 -6.92 18.59
CA GLY A 105 5.65 -5.98 18.94
C GLY A 105 6.42 -5.38 17.76
N VAL A 106 7.75 -5.35 17.89
CA VAL A 106 8.66 -4.77 16.89
C VAL A 106 9.07 -5.83 15.86
N PHE A 107 8.96 -5.48 14.58
CA PHE A 107 9.37 -6.32 13.45
C PHE A 107 10.39 -5.58 12.61
N THR A 108 11.57 -6.17 12.44
CA THR A 108 12.66 -5.57 11.65
C THR A 108 12.93 -6.44 10.44
N ALA A 109 12.93 -5.83 9.25
CA ALA A 109 13.48 -6.47 8.07
C ALA A 109 14.99 -6.24 8.14
N ARG A 110 15.75 -7.33 8.29
CA ARG A 110 17.22 -7.24 8.17
C ARG A 110 17.57 -7.42 6.70
N PRO A 111 18.53 -6.65 6.16
CA PRO A 111 18.98 -6.86 4.79
C PRO A 111 19.70 -8.21 4.71
N ASP A 112 19.20 -9.10 3.86
CA ASP A 112 20.05 -10.10 3.22
C ASP A 112 20.74 -9.41 2.02
N GLY A 113 21.75 -8.58 2.33
CA GLY A 113 22.59 -7.88 1.36
C GLY A 113 22.12 -6.48 0.93
N ASP A 114 23.09 -5.68 0.46
CA ASP A 114 22.96 -4.29 -0.02
C ASP A 114 22.16 -4.16 -1.34
N ARG A 115 20.99 -4.79 -1.44
CA ARG A 115 20.07 -4.49 -2.54
C ARG A 115 19.30 -3.22 -2.19
N GLU A 116 19.34 -2.23 -3.07
CA GLU A 116 18.57 -0.97 -2.96
C GLU A 116 17.04 -1.22 -2.79
N ASP A 117 16.56 -2.42 -3.13
CA ASP A 117 15.16 -2.83 -3.02
C ASP A 117 14.77 -3.45 -1.67
N ALA A 118 15.70 -3.65 -0.73
CA ALA A 118 15.40 -4.24 0.58
C ALA A 118 14.77 -3.19 1.51
N VAL A 119 13.68 -3.55 2.20
CA VAL A 119 13.11 -2.70 3.27
C VAL A 119 14.12 -2.62 4.40
N GLN A 120 14.73 -1.45 4.60
CA GLN A 120 15.78 -1.24 5.60
C GLN A 120 15.25 -0.75 6.96
N TRP A 121 13.94 -0.74 7.16
CA TRP A 121 13.33 -0.25 8.40
C TRP A 121 12.46 -1.28 9.11
N SER A 122 12.26 -1.04 10.39
CA SER A 122 11.35 -1.77 11.25
C SER A 122 9.96 -1.16 11.27
N GLN A 123 8.96 -2.02 11.41
CA GLN A 123 7.60 -1.68 11.76
C GLN A 123 7.39 -2.03 13.22
N SER A 124 6.85 -1.08 13.98
CA SER A 124 6.84 -1.18 15.41
C SER A 124 5.47 -0.94 15.98
N CYS A 125 5.04 -1.91 16.80
CA CYS A 125 3.66 -2.13 17.17
C CYS A 125 2.81 -2.26 15.90
N VAL A 126 2.41 -3.49 15.61
CA VAL A 126 1.56 -3.81 14.47
C VAL A 126 0.31 -4.49 14.98
N SER A 127 -0.84 -4.12 14.42
CA SER A 127 -2.07 -4.88 14.62
C SER A 127 -2.33 -5.73 13.40
N VAL A 128 -2.32 -7.04 13.59
CA VAL A 128 -2.49 -8.02 12.50
C VAL A 128 -3.97 -8.18 12.21
N LEU A 129 -4.30 -8.22 10.92
CA LEU A 129 -5.66 -8.42 10.46
C LEU A 129 -5.97 -9.91 10.26
N GLU A 130 -7.23 -10.27 10.51
CA GLU A 130 -7.80 -11.51 10.02
C GLU A 130 -7.85 -11.50 8.48
N ARG A 131 -7.49 -12.61 7.85
CA ARG A 131 -7.61 -12.80 6.41
C ARG A 131 -9.05 -13.12 6.02
N ARG A 132 -9.93 -12.13 6.20
CA ARG A 132 -11.35 -12.21 5.80
C ARG A 132 -11.49 -12.30 4.29
N SER A 133 -12.56 -12.94 3.84
CA SER A 133 -12.87 -13.04 2.42
C SER A 133 -13.03 -11.68 1.73
N SER A 134 -13.54 -10.66 2.42
CA SER A 134 -13.70 -9.30 1.89
C SER A 134 -12.33 -8.66 1.58
N LEU A 135 -11.38 -8.77 2.51
CA LEU A 135 -10.00 -8.31 2.36
C LEU A 135 -9.27 -9.10 1.26
N THR A 136 -9.33 -10.43 1.29
CA THR A 136 -8.67 -11.28 0.30
C THR A 136 -9.18 -11.01 -1.12
N LYS A 137 -10.49 -10.89 -1.33
CA LYS A 137 -11.07 -10.55 -2.62
C LYS A 137 -10.67 -9.15 -3.09
N ALA A 138 -10.51 -8.20 -2.16
CA ALA A 138 -10.09 -6.84 -2.51
C ALA A 138 -8.62 -6.83 -2.97
N ILE A 139 -7.75 -7.62 -2.33
CA ILE A 139 -6.36 -7.80 -2.77
C ILE A 139 -6.33 -8.43 -4.17
N GLN A 140 -7.13 -9.48 -4.41
CA GLN A 140 -7.21 -10.13 -5.73
C GLN A 140 -7.66 -9.16 -6.83
N LEU A 141 -8.72 -8.39 -6.58
CA LEU A 141 -9.21 -7.40 -7.54
C LEU A 141 -8.19 -6.28 -7.78
N ALA A 142 -7.53 -5.79 -6.73
CA ALA A 142 -6.48 -4.80 -6.86
C ALA A 142 -5.29 -5.34 -7.68
N ASP A 143 -4.94 -6.61 -7.51
CA ASP A 143 -3.88 -7.27 -8.27
C ASP A 143 -4.23 -7.42 -9.75
N GLU A 144 -5.45 -7.86 -10.06
CA GLU A 144 -5.98 -7.90 -11.43
C GLU A 144 -5.89 -6.53 -12.08
N VAL A 145 -6.31 -5.47 -11.38
CA VAL A 145 -6.27 -4.10 -11.90
C VAL A 145 -4.84 -3.63 -12.21
N LEU A 146 -3.88 -3.95 -11.34
CA LEU A 146 -2.49 -3.53 -11.53
C LEU A 146 -1.81 -4.29 -12.67
N PHE A 147 -2.05 -5.59 -12.80
CA PHE A 147 -1.26 -6.46 -13.68
C PHE A 147 -2.01 -7.04 -14.88
N ALA A 148 -3.28 -6.67 -15.12
CA ALA A 148 -4.03 -7.13 -16.30
C ALA A 148 -3.39 -6.71 -17.63
N ALA A 149 -2.74 -5.54 -17.69
CA ALA A 149 -2.10 -5.07 -18.92
C ALA A 149 -0.80 -5.83 -19.26
N SER A 150 -0.05 -6.28 -18.26
CA SER A 150 1.17 -7.05 -18.48
C SER A 150 0.88 -8.49 -18.90
N ALA A 151 -0.27 -9.05 -18.53
CA ALA A 151 -0.74 -10.34 -19.03
C ALA A 151 -1.08 -10.31 -20.55
N ASN A 152 -1.62 -9.19 -21.03
CA ASN A 152 -2.01 -9.04 -22.44
C ASN A 152 -0.83 -8.74 -23.39
N ALA A 153 0.30 -8.25 -22.88
CA ALA A 153 1.51 -7.99 -23.68
C ALA A 153 2.33 -9.27 -23.95
N SER A 154 2.15 -10.31 -23.13
CA SER A 154 2.89 -11.57 -23.24
C SER A 154 2.29 -12.58 -24.23
N THR A 155 1.10 -12.35 -24.79
CA THR A 155 0.44 -13.36 -25.64
C THR A 155 -0.37 -12.78 -26.80
N ALA A 156 0.29 -12.70 -27.96
CA ALA A 156 -0.34 -12.81 -29.27
C ALA A 156 -0.82 -14.26 -29.58
N SER A 157 -1.11 -15.07 -28.54
CA SER A 157 -1.68 -16.40 -28.68
C SER A 157 -2.96 -16.49 -27.84
N CYS A 158 -4.04 -16.79 -28.53
CA CYS A 158 -5.40 -16.91 -28.03
C CYS A 158 -5.58 -18.07 -27.04
N ASP A 159 -5.06 -17.99 -25.81
CA ASP A 159 -5.56 -18.81 -24.69
C ASP A 159 -5.11 -18.39 -23.27
N ASP A 160 -4.38 -17.28 -23.11
CA ASP A 160 -3.78 -16.95 -21.80
C ASP A 160 -4.73 -16.11 -20.94
N ARG A 161 -5.67 -16.79 -20.30
CA ARG A 161 -6.45 -16.22 -19.18
C ARG A 161 -5.46 -15.86 -18.06
N TYR A 162 -5.50 -14.61 -17.58
CA TYR A 162 -4.79 -14.19 -16.37
C TYR A 162 -4.96 -15.26 -15.27
N ILE A 163 -3.85 -15.86 -14.85
CA ILE A 163 -3.84 -16.83 -13.76
C ILE A 163 -3.66 -16.03 -12.47
N PRO A 164 -4.65 -16.01 -11.56
CA PRO A 164 -4.52 -15.35 -10.28
C PRO A 164 -3.31 -15.91 -9.55
N ARG A 165 -2.26 -15.10 -9.44
CA ARG A 165 -1.07 -15.44 -8.67
C ARG A 165 -1.42 -15.36 -7.18
N ASP A 166 -0.69 -16.11 -6.35
CA ASP A 166 -0.93 -16.14 -4.90
C ASP A 166 -0.89 -14.73 -4.28
N ILE A 167 -1.87 -14.41 -3.43
CA ILE A 167 -1.98 -13.13 -2.73
C ILE A 167 -0.83 -12.93 -1.74
N GLU A 168 -0.23 -14.02 -1.25
CA GLU A 168 0.84 -13.98 -0.26
C GLU A 168 2.04 -13.17 -0.76
N ARG A 169 2.25 -13.09 -2.07
CA ARG A 169 3.34 -12.29 -2.65
C ARG A 169 3.24 -10.80 -2.34
N HIS A 170 2.06 -10.30 -1.98
CA HIS A 170 1.83 -8.91 -1.62
C HIS A 170 2.16 -8.60 -0.16
N TYR A 171 2.25 -9.64 0.69
CA TYR A 171 2.74 -9.47 2.04
C TYR A 171 4.26 -9.46 2.02
N LYS A 172 4.85 -8.28 2.22
CA LYS A 172 6.29 -8.06 2.17
C LYS A 172 6.90 -8.10 3.57
N PRO A 173 8.24 -8.26 3.68
CA PRO A 173 8.95 -8.03 4.94
C PRO A 173 8.56 -6.68 5.56
N PRO A 174 8.60 -6.55 6.89
CA PRO A 174 9.15 -7.52 7.85
C PRO A 174 8.16 -8.57 8.36
N LEU A 175 6.85 -8.41 8.15
CA LEU A 175 5.83 -9.21 8.85
C LEU A 175 5.20 -10.32 8.00
N PHE A 176 5.13 -10.15 6.67
CA PHE A 176 4.45 -11.10 5.77
C PHE A 176 2.99 -11.43 6.15
N GLU A 177 2.31 -10.50 6.83
CA GLU A 177 0.89 -10.58 7.18
C GLU A 177 0.19 -9.26 6.82
N PRO A 178 -1.12 -9.25 6.54
CA PRO A 178 -1.88 -8.00 6.48
C PRO A 178 -1.92 -7.35 7.87
N HIS A 179 -1.57 -6.07 7.94
CA HIS A 179 -1.43 -5.38 9.22
C HIS A 179 -1.66 -3.87 9.10
N TYR A 180 -1.92 -3.25 10.24
CA TYR A 180 -1.79 -1.82 10.47
C TYR A 180 -0.49 -1.57 11.25
N SER A 181 0.31 -0.60 10.81
CA SER A 181 1.54 -0.17 11.50
C SER A 181 1.29 1.09 12.31
N PHE A 182 1.66 1.09 13.59
CA PHE A 182 1.61 2.30 14.41
C PHE A 182 2.82 3.21 14.18
N MET A 183 4.00 2.65 13.88
CA MET A 183 5.21 3.44 13.69
C MET A 183 6.22 2.76 12.77
N TYR A 184 6.96 3.55 12.00
CA TYR A 184 8.12 3.13 11.22
C TYR A 184 9.40 3.70 11.83
N GLY A 185 10.49 2.93 11.83
CA GLY A 185 11.80 3.38 12.34
C GLY A 185 12.92 2.36 12.09
N ASN A 186 14.19 2.75 12.16
CA ASN A 186 15.32 1.84 11.92
C ASN A 186 15.81 1.10 13.19
N GLU A 187 15.24 1.42 14.35
CA GLU A 187 15.56 0.78 15.62
C GLU A 187 14.27 0.33 16.30
N ALA A 188 14.36 -0.66 17.19
CA ALA A 188 13.23 -1.06 18.02
C ALA A 188 12.83 0.11 18.94
N PRO A 189 11.68 0.75 18.71
CA PRO A 189 11.22 1.82 19.56
C PRO A 189 10.64 1.24 20.85
N VAL A 190 10.47 2.11 21.82
CA VAL A 190 9.76 1.76 23.05
C VAL A 190 8.27 1.70 22.71
N ILE A 191 7.70 0.49 22.72
CA ILE A 191 6.25 0.28 22.63
C ILE A 191 5.68 0.42 24.04
N PRO A 192 4.77 1.38 24.29
CA PRO A 192 4.11 1.49 25.59
C PRO A 192 3.27 0.24 25.87
N THR A 193 3.34 -0.28 27.10
CA THR A 193 2.51 -1.41 27.53
C THR A 193 1.02 -1.07 27.59
N SER A 194 0.68 0.22 27.58
CA SER A 194 -0.70 0.73 27.55
C SER A 194 -1.26 0.85 26.14
N LEU A 195 -0.47 0.60 25.10
CA LEU A 195 -0.97 0.60 23.73
C LEU A 195 -1.94 -0.58 23.58
N VAL A 196 -3.06 -0.31 22.92
CA VAL A 196 -4.11 -1.30 22.70
C VAL A 196 -4.34 -1.46 21.22
N CYS A 197 -4.71 -2.68 20.84
CA CYS A 197 -5.12 -2.98 19.49
C CYS A 197 -6.25 -2.02 19.08
N PRO A 198 -6.16 -1.37 17.91
CA PRO A 198 -7.19 -0.46 17.49
C PRO A 198 -8.49 -1.25 17.25
N PRO A 199 -9.66 -0.60 17.36
CA PRO A 199 -10.91 -1.26 17.03
C PRO A 199 -10.89 -1.68 15.55
N SER A 200 -11.43 -2.86 15.27
CA SER A 200 -11.72 -3.29 13.90
C SER A 200 -12.56 -2.24 13.18
N PHE A 201 -12.37 -2.14 11.86
CA PHE A 201 -13.08 -1.14 11.07
C PHE A 201 -13.49 -1.67 9.71
N THR A 202 -14.48 -1.01 9.12
CA THR A 202 -14.89 -1.26 7.75
C THR A 202 -14.49 -0.07 6.90
N SER A 203 -13.72 -0.33 5.85
CA SER A 203 -13.29 0.70 4.90
C SER A 203 -14.19 0.73 3.68
N THR A 204 -14.43 1.95 3.19
CA THR A 204 -15.04 2.22 1.88
C THR A 204 -14.16 3.09 1.00
N ASP A 205 -12.97 3.42 1.48
CA ASP A 205 -12.09 4.40 0.86
C ASP A 205 -10.73 3.75 0.60
N ILE A 206 -10.40 3.65 -0.68
CA ILE A 206 -9.12 3.15 -1.17
C ILE A 206 -8.31 4.34 -1.68
N ALA A 207 -7.08 4.50 -1.18
CA ALA A 207 -6.13 5.47 -1.71
C ALA A 207 -5.09 4.79 -2.60
N LEU A 208 -4.80 5.41 -3.74
CA LEU A 208 -3.62 5.12 -4.54
C LEU A 208 -2.55 6.16 -4.17
N VAL A 209 -1.36 5.70 -3.80
CA VAL A 209 -0.33 6.55 -3.19
C VAL A 209 1.02 6.32 -3.86
N TRP A 210 1.73 7.41 -4.19
CA TRP A 210 3.15 7.37 -4.49
C TRP A 210 3.93 7.08 -3.21
N THR A 211 4.64 5.96 -3.19
CA THR A 211 5.51 5.55 -2.07
C THR A 211 6.99 5.65 -2.45
N ASP A 212 7.35 6.70 -3.19
CA ASP A 212 8.71 6.98 -3.62
C ASP A 212 9.27 8.23 -2.90
N PRO A 213 10.50 8.19 -2.36
CA PRO A 213 11.37 7.02 -2.20
C PRO A 213 10.76 5.95 -1.29
N SER A 214 10.90 4.67 -1.64
CA SER A 214 10.48 3.53 -0.80
C SER A 214 11.50 3.22 0.29
N ARG A 215 11.91 4.25 1.05
CA ARG A 215 12.80 4.21 2.24
C ARG A 215 12.17 4.93 3.42
N LEU A 216 12.64 4.69 4.64
CA LEU A 216 12.09 5.31 5.85
C LEU A 216 12.06 6.84 5.75
N GLU A 217 13.15 7.43 5.27
CA GLU A 217 13.31 8.88 5.08
C GLU A 217 12.38 9.44 3.99
N GLY A 218 11.90 8.56 3.12
CA GLY A 218 10.96 8.87 2.05
C GLY A 218 9.50 8.89 2.49
N VAL A 219 9.14 8.28 3.63
CA VAL A 219 7.75 8.15 4.10
C VAL A 219 7.03 9.49 4.16
N GLN A 220 7.71 10.52 4.65
CA GLN A 220 7.16 11.88 4.76
C GLN A 220 6.87 12.55 3.40
N ASN A 221 7.44 12.03 2.32
CA ASN A 221 7.24 12.51 0.95
C ASN A 221 6.18 11.70 0.19
N TRP A 222 5.67 10.62 0.78
CA TRP A 222 4.63 9.82 0.15
C TRP A 222 3.37 10.65 -0.08
N LYS A 223 2.82 10.55 -1.28
CA LYS A 223 1.78 11.47 -1.77
C LYS A 223 0.62 10.71 -2.36
N GLU A 224 -0.59 11.04 -1.91
CA GLU A 224 -1.81 10.52 -2.50
C GLU A 224 -1.93 10.96 -3.97
N ILE A 225 -2.13 9.99 -4.85
CA ILE A 225 -2.44 10.19 -6.28
C ILE A 225 -3.94 10.46 -6.43
N GLY A 226 -4.76 9.70 -5.70
CA GLY A 226 -6.18 9.91 -5.58
C GLY A 226 -6.90 8.80 -4.82
N ARG A 227 -8.21 8.98 -4.64
CA ARG A 227 -9.08 8.06 -3.90
C ARG A 227 -10.13 7.40 -4.79
N VAL A 228 -10.59 6.26 -4.31
CA VAL A 228 -11.70 5.48 -4.83
C VAL A 228 -12.66 5.19 -3.68
N SER A 229 -13.91 5.62 -3.85
CA SER A 229 -15.02 5.14 -3.01
C SER A 229 -15.48 3.78 -3.54
N THR A 230 -15.61 2.82 -2.65
CA THR A 230 -16.18 1.49 -2.97
C THR A 230 -17.71 1.46 -2.90
N LYS A 231 -18.31 2.55 -2.40
CA LYS A 231 -19.75 2.81 -2.41
C LYS A 231 -20.12 3.62 -3.64
N ALA A 232 -21.27 3.25 -4.24
CA ALA A 232 -21.85 3.89 -5.42
C ALA A 232 -22.35 5.31 -5.14
#